data_AF-X0TMZ7-F1
#
_entry.id   AF-X0TMZ7-F1
#
_cell.length_a   1.000
_cell.length_b   1.000
_cell.length_c   1.000
_cell.angle_alpha   90.00
_cell.angle_beta   90.00
_cell.angle_gamma   90.00
#
_symmetry.space_group_name_H-M   'P 1'
#
loop_
_entity.id
_entity.type
_entity.pdbx_description
1 polymer ?
#
loop_
_entity_poly.entity_id
_entity_poly.type
_entity_poly.pdbx_seq_one_letter_code
_entity_poly.pdbx_strand_id
1 'polypeptide(L)'
;HHPTAVRETIRAAKLRWPGRRLWAVFEPRSFTARSKIFERQLPDALKTADRVVLAAVYSSGRLSADRELSEEELVSDLRQGDVEAWFIPTVEAIVRFLASQLVEGDVVLAMSNGGFGGIHRKLLDALAG
;
A
#
# COMPACT_ATOMS: atom_id res chain seq x y z
N HIS A 1 -7.56 0.90 6.28
CA HIS A 1 -8.11 -0.04 5.29
C HIS A 1 -9.26 0.52 4.47
N HIS A 2 -10.24 1.23 5.06
CA HIS A 2 -11.33 1.84 4.27
C HIS A 2 -10.77 2.94 3.33
N PRO A 3 -11.23 3.05 2.06
CA PRO A 3 -10.70 4.03 1.10
C PRO A 3 -10.65 5.47 1.61
N THR A 4 -11.74 5.96 2.22
CA THR A 4 -11.76 7.29 2.87
C THR A 4 -10.65 7.45 3.92
N ALA A 5 -10.49 6.48 4.82
CA ALA A 5 -9.46 6.56 5.85
C ALA A 5 -8.05 6.50 5.24
N VAL A 6 -7.82 5.67 4.21
CA VAL A 6 -6.55 5.61 3.48
C VAL A 6 -6.21 6.97 2.88
N ARG A 7 -7.15 7.57 2.16
CA ARG A 7 -6.96 8.88 1.53
C ARG A 7 -6.64 9.98 2.56
N GLU A 8 -7.44 10.08 3.62
CA GLU A 8 -7.23 11.12 4.62
C GLU A 8 -5.93 10.91 5.42
N THR A 9 -5.50 9.65 5.63
CA THR A 9 -4.20 9.35 6.26
C THR A 9 -3.04 9.80 5.37
N ILE A 10 -3.09 9.49 4.07
CA ILE A 10 -2.06 9.93 3.11
C ILE A 10 -2.01 11.46 3.05
N ARG A 11 -3.17 12.13 2.97
CA ARG A 11 -3.25 13.60 2.97
C ARG A 11 -2.66 14.21 4.23
N ALA A 12 -2.99 13.68 5.40
CA ALA A 12 -2.44 14.14 6.67
C ALA A 12 -0.90 13.99 6.71
N ALA A 13 -0.37 12.89 6.19
CA ALA A 13 1.06 12.68 6.07
C ALA A 13 1.71 13.71 5.11
N LYS A 14 1.13 13.95 3.92
CA LYS A 14 1.66 14.97 2.99
C LYS A 14 1.64 16.39 3.58
N LEU A 15 0.63 16.71 4.41
CA LEU A 15 0.59 17.98 5.14
C LEU A 15 1.68 18.07 6.22
N ARG A 16 1.96 16.96 6.91
CA ARG A 16 2.99 16.90 7.96
C ARG A 16 4.41 16.99 7.40
N TRP A 17 4.65 16.41 6.23
CA TRP A 17 5.94 16.37 5.55
C TRP A 17 5.85 16.98 4.14
N PRO A 18 5.64 18.31 4.04
CA PRO A 18 5.47 18.97 2.75
C PRO A 18 6.72 18.83 1.88
N GLY A 19 6.52 18.56 0.58
CA GLY A 19 7.59 18.41 -0.41
C GLY A 19 8.41 17.12 -0.29
N ARG A 20 8.11 16.23 0.66
CA ARG A 20 8.72 14.91 0.75
C ARG A 20 7.95 13.90 -0.10
N ARG A 21 8.69 12.98 -0.73
CA ARG A 21 8.10 11.87 -1.49
C ARG A 21 7.53 10.83 -0.54
N LEU A 22 6.25 10.53 -0.69
CA LEU A 22 5.49 9.62 0.16
C LEU A 22 5.24 8.28 -0.55
N TRP A 23 5.69 7.21 0.10
CA TRP A 23 5.42 5.83 -0.24
C TRP A 23 4.24 5.29 0.59
N ALA A 24 3.12 5.00 -0.04
CA ALA A 24 2.01 4.28 0.58
C ALA A 24 2.19 2.78 0.41
N VAL A 25 2.34 2.05 1.52
CA VAL A 25 2.48 0.60 1.53
C VAL A 25 1.21 0.01 2.14
N PHE A 26 0.42 -0.72 1.37
CA PHE A 26 -0.94 -1.11 1.76
C PHE A 26 -1.14 -2.63 1.82
N GLU A 27 -1.68 -3.13 2.94
CA GLU A 27 -2.11 -4.52 3.10
C GLU A 27 -3.65 -4.62 3.09
N PRO A 28 -4.26 -5.10 1.99
CA PRO A 28 -5.70 -5.36 1.95
C PRO A 28 -6.03 -6.63 2.76
N ARG A 29 -6.33 -6.44 4.06
CA ARG A 29 -6.58 -7.55 5.00
C ARG A 29 -8.04 -7.75 5.40
N SER A 30 -8.78 -6.67 5.64
CA SER A 30 -10.20 -6.77 6.05
C SER A 30 -11.08 -7.29 4.93
N PHE A 31 -12.18 -8.00 5.24
CA PHE A 31 -13.11 -8.52 4.23
C PHE A 31 -13.54 -7.48 3.18
N THR A 32 -13.88 -6.27 3.61
CA THR A 32 -14.31 -5.18 2.71
C THR A 32 -13.16 -4.64 1.85
N ALA A 33 -11.97 -4.43 2.41
CA ALA A 33 -10.78 -4.02 1.64
C ALA A 33 -10.30 -5.09 0.64
N ARG A 34 -10.65 -6.36 0.86
CA ARG A 34 -10.36 -7.47 -0.06
C ARG A 34 -11.47 -7.70 -1.08
N SER A 35 -12.59 -7.01 -0.95
CA SER A 35 -13.74 -7.19 -1.83
C SER A 35 -13.71 -6.18 -2.97
N LYS A 36 -14.23 -6.58 -4.14
CA LYS A 36 -14.42 -5.67 -5.29
C LYS A 36 -15.29 -4.44 -4.97
N ILE A 37 -15.99 -4.40 -3.83
CA ILE A 37 -16.72 -3.21 -3.35
C ILE A 37 -15.83 -1.95 -3.35
N PHE A 38 -14.54 -2.09 -3.05
CA PHE A 38 -13.60 -0.96 -3.03
C PHE A 38 -12.62 -0.94 -4.19
N GLU A 39 -12.82 -1.77 -5.20
CA GLU A 39 -11.93 -1.88 -6.36
C GLU A 39 -11.71 -0.54 -7.06
N ARG A 40 -12.76 0.25 -7.24
CA ARG A 40 -12.65 1.59 -7.85
C ARG A 40 -12.19 2.68 -6.87
N GLN A 41 -12.50 2.52 -5.59
CA GLN A 41 -12.26 3.56 -4.57
C GLN A 41 -10.85 3.50 -3.98
N LEU A 42 -10.23 2.32 -3.93
CA LEU A 42 -8.87 2.14 -3.42
C LEU A 42 -7.81 2.81 -4.31
N PRO A 43 -7.80 2.64 -5.65
CA PRO A 43 -6.92 3.41 -6.54
C PRO A 43 -7.07 4.90 -6.32
N ASP A 44 -8.31 5.42 -6.25
CA ASP A 44 -8.59 6.84 -6.00
C ASP A 44 -8.08 7.35 -4.65
N ALA A 45 -8.06 6.50 -3.63
CA ALA A 45 -7.48 6.83 -2.34
C ALA A 45 -5.95 6.80 -2.38
N LEU A 46 -5.38 5.74 -2.95
CA LEU A 46 -3.94 5.48 -2.96
C LEU A 46 -3.18 6.43 -3.90
N LYS A 47 -3.79 6.89 -5.01
CA LYS A 47 -3.18 7.85 -5.95
C LYS A 47 -2.84 9.21 -5.35
N THR A 48 -3.23 9.47 -4.11
CA THR A 48 -2.83 10.68 -3.38
C THR A 48 -1.38 10.61 -2.88
N ALA A 49 -0.79 9.41 -2.81
CA ALA A 49 0.62 9.18 -2.55
C ALA A 49 1.45 9.38 -3.81
N ASP A 50 2.75 9.54 -3.66
CA ASP A 50 3.66 9.68 -4.82
C ASP A 50 4.07 8.30 -5.36
N ARG A 51 4.15 7.31 -4.47
CA ARG A 51 4.48 5.91 -4.80
C ARG A 51 3.62 4.94 -4.00
N VAL A 52 3.25 3.82 -4.60
CA VAL A 52 2.37 2.83 -3.96
C VAL A 52 2.96 1.42 -4.04
N VAL A 53 2.98 0.70 -2.92
CA VAL A 53 3.29 -0.73 -2.89
C VAL A 53 2.10 -1.47 -2.30
N LEU A 54 1.55 -2.40 -3.07
CA LEU A 54 0.45 -3.26 -2.66
C LEU A 54 0.99 -4.62 -2.23
N ALA A 55 0.65 -5.05 -1.01
CA ALA A 55 0.91 -6.41 -0.54
C ALA A 55 -0.19 -7.36 -1.03
N ALA A 56 0.08 -8.67 -0.98
CA ALA A 56 -0.92 -9.68 -1.29
C ALA A 56 -2.16 -9.52 -0.41
N VAL A 57 -3.31 -9.68 -1.06
CA VAL A 57 -4.59 -9.88 -0.41
C VAL A 57 -4.47 -11.08 0.51
N TYR A 58 -4.82 -10.87 1.77
CA TYR A 58 -4.90 -11.97 2.72
C TYR A 58 -6.10 -12.85 2.34
N SER A 59 -5.90 -13.88 1.51
CA SER A 59 -6.99 -14.77 1.12
C SER A 59 -7.34 -15.69 2.29
N SER A 60 -8.50 -15.44 2.91
CA SER A 60 -9.03 -16.28 3.98
C SER A 60 -9.94 -17.38 3.43
N GLY A 61 -10.00 -17.57 2.10
CA GLY A 61 -10.92 -18.48 1.42
C GLY A 61 -12.41 -18.14 1.54
N ARG A 62 -12.76 -16.94 2.04
CA ARG A 62 -14.15 -16.51 2.30
C ARG A 62 -14.77 -15.73 1.14
N LEU A 63 -13.96 -15.21 0.22
CA LEU A 63 -14.41 -14.56 -1.00
C LEU A 63 -14.13 -15.49 -2.17
N SER A 64 -15.08 -15.57 -3.10
CA SER A 64 -14.84 -16.20 -4.38
C SER A 64 -13.99 -15.27 -5.25
N ALA A 65 -13.21 -15.82 -6.18
CA ALA A 65 -12.24 -15.07 -6.97
C ALA A 65 -12.87 -13.89 -7.76
N ASP A 66 -14.13 -14.04 -8.19
CA ASP A 66 -14.90 -12.98 -8.87
C ASP A 66 -15.29 -11.80 -7.96
N ARG A 67 -15.21 -11.97 -6.64
CA ARG A 67 -15.54 -10.95 -5.63
C ARG A 67 -14.34 -10.46 -4.84
N GLU A 68 -13.19 -11.12 -4.99
CA GLU A 68 -11.92 -10.70 -4.41
C GLU A 68 -11.29 -9.60 -5.27
N LEU A 69 -10.65 -8.65 -4.62
CA LEU A 69 -9.91 -7.56 -5.25
C LEU A 69 -8.75 -8.16 -6.07
N SER A 70 -8.56 -7.71 -7.31
CA SER A 70 -7.33 -8.02 -8.04
C SER A 70 -6.26 -6.96 -7.74
N GLU A 71 -5.13 -7.41 -7.22
CA GLU A 71 -3.95 -6.57 -7.00
C GLU A 71 -3.37 -6.05 -8.31
N GLU A 72 -3.39 -6.88 -9.36
CA GLU A 72 -2.91 -6.51 -10.68
C GLU A 72 -3.78 -5.41 -11.32
N GLU A 73 -5.11 -5.54 -11.25
CA GLU A 73 -6.04 -4.52 -11.73
C GLU A 73 -5.84 -3.22 -10.95
N LEU A 74 -5.74 -3.28 -9.62
CA LEU A 74 -5.51 -2.10 -8.78
C LEU A 74 -4.20 -1.37 -9.14
N VAL A 75 -3.11 -2.11 -9.32
CA VAL A 75 -1.81 -1.54 -9.70
C VAL A 75 -1.84 -0.99 -11.12
N SER A 76 -2.54 -1.65 -12.04
CA SER A 76 -2.77 -1.14 -13.40
C SER A 76 -3.51 0.21 -13.36
N ASP A 77 -4.61 0.31 -12.61
CA ASP A 77 -5.41 1.53 -12.48
C ASP A 77 -4.59 2.70 -11.90
N LEU A 78 -3.74 2.42 -10.91
CA LEU A 78 -2.82 3.42 -10.35
C LEU A 78 -1.82 3.92 -11.39
N ARG A 79 -1.22 3.02 -12.18
CA ARG A 79 -0.25 3.38 -13.23
C ARG A 79 -0.90 4.16 -14.36
N GLN A 80 -2.15 3.87 -14.71
CA GLN A 80 -2.92 4.67 -15.68
C GLN A 80 -3.18 6.10 -15.19
N GLY A 81 -3.19 6.31 -13.86
CA GLY A 81 -3.25 7.62 -13.23
C GLY A 81 -1.89 8.26 -12.95
N ASP A 82 -0.83 7.85 -13.65
CA ASP A 82 0.55 8.33 -13.51
C ASP A 82 1.16 8.12 -12.11
N VAL A 83 0.68 7.15 -11.35
CA VAL A 83 1.25 6.77 -10.05
C VAL A 83 2.24 5.62 -10.23
N GLU A 84 3.45 5.78 -9.71
CA GLU A 84 4.40 4.68 -9.62
C GLU A 84 3.90 3.65 -8.59
N ALA A 85 3.42 2.51 -9.08
CA ALA A 85 2.82 1.46 -8.25
C ALA A 85 3.41 0.07 -8.52
N TRP A 86 3.50 -0.76 -7.48
CA TRP A 86 3.97 -2.15 -7.57
C TRP A 86 3.10 -3.08 -6.73
N PHE A 87 2.85 -4.27 -7.26
CA PHE A 87 2.37 -5.41 -6.49
C PHE A 87 3.57 -6.23 -6.04
N ILE A 88 3.74 -6.39 -4.73
CA ILE A 88 4.82 -7.18 -4.14
C ILE A 88 4.23 -8.06 -3.04
N PRO A 89 4.14 -9.39 -3.24
CA PRO A 89 3.24 -10.22 -2.45
C PRO A 89 3.68 -10.48 -1.01
N THR A 90 4.98 -10.35 -0.69
CA THR A 90 5.51 -10.72 0.63
C THR A 90 6.14 -9.53 1.33
N VAL A 91 6.03 -9.49 2.66
CA VAL A 91 6.62 -8.43 3.49
C VAL A 91 8.14 -8.38 3.31
N GLU A 92 8.80 -9.53 3.22
CA GLU A 92 10.24 -9.63 3.02
C GLU A 92 10.67 -9.05 1.67
N ALA A 93 9.90 -9.30 0.60
CA ALA A 93 10.17 -8.72 -0.71
C ALA A 93 9.87 -7.21 -0.73
N ILE A 94 8.80 -6.76 -0.07
CA ILE A 94 8.50 -5.33 0.08
C ILE A 94 9.65 -4.61 0.79
N VAL A 95 10.15 -5.17 1.90
CA VAL A 95 11.25 -4.59 2.67
C VAL A 95 12.51 -4.46 1.83
N ARG A 96 12.92 -5.53 1.12
CA ARG A 96 14.09 -5.48 0.22
C ARG A 96 13.92 -4.47 -0.90
N PHE A 97 12.74 -4.42 -1.50
CA PHE A 97 12.43 -3.46 -2.55
C PHE A 97 12.53 -2.03 -2.02
N LEU A 98 11.84 -1.71 -0.93
CA LEU A 98 11.88 -0.37 -0.33
C LEU A 98 13.30 0.02 0.08
N ALA A 99 14.06 -0.86 0.74
CA ALA A 99 15.44 -0.57 1.12
C ALA A 99 16.34 -0.22 -0.09
N SER A 100 16.06 -0.78 -1.27
CA SER A 100 16.78 -0.45 -2.51
C SER A 100 16.31 0.82 -3.23
N GLN A 101 15.13 1.34 -2.90
CA GLN A 101 14.48 2.45 -3.62
C GLN A 101 14.39 3.75 -2.80
N LEU A 102 14.35 3.62 -1.47
CA LEU A 102 14.22 4.74 -0.57
C LEU A 102 15.48 5.60 -0.61
N VAL A 103 15.26 6.90 -0.54
CA VAL A 103 16.32 7.90 -0.43
C VAL A 103 16.09 8.76 0.82
N GLU A 104 17.11 9.51 1.22
CA GLU A 104 16.99 10.42 2.34
C GLU A 104 15.81 11.40 2.14
N GLY A 105 14.97 11.50 3.17
CA GLY A 105 13.80 12.36 3.15
C GLY A 105 12.51 11.73 2.62
N ASP A 106 12.54 10.50 2.11
CA ASP A 106 11.31 9.76 1.81
C ASP A 106 10.49 9.50 3.08
N VAL A 107 9.17 9.50 2.94
CA VAL A 107 8.21 9.15 3.99
C VAL A 107 7.54 7.84 3.62
N VAL A 108 7.60 6.84 4.50
CA VAL A 108 6.93 5.55 4.29
C VAL A 108 5.72 5.45 5.21
N LEU A 109 4.55 5.27 4.61
CA LEU A 109 3.28 5.08 5.29
C LEU A 109 2.79 3.65 5.05
N ALA A 110 3.06 2.75 6.00
CA ALA A 110 2.53 1.39 5.98
C ALA A 110 1.16 1.33 6.66
N MET A 111 0.14 0.86 5.92
CA MET A 111 -1.27 0.86 6.31
C MET A 111 -1.86 -0.55 6.24
N SER A 112 -2.33 -1.04 7.39
CA SER A 112 -2.98 -2.35 7.54
C SER A 112 -4.02 -2.31 8.66
N ASN A 113 -4.80 -3.38 8.79
CA ASN A 113 -5.65 -3.70 9.95
C ASN A 113 -5.09 -4.83 10.82
N GLY A 114 -3.84 -5.23 10.62
CA GLY A 114 -3.16 -6.23 11.43
C GLY A 114 -1.69 -5.88 11.60
N GLY A 115 -0.90 -6.84 12.08
CA GLY A 115 0.53 -6.62 12.33
C GLY A 115 1.40 -6.46 11.08
N PHE A 116 0.83 -6.60 9.86
CA PHE A 116 1.52 -6.46 8.56
C PHE A 116 2.89 -7.16 8.52
N GLY A 117 2.97 -8.37 9.08
CA GLY A 117 4.19 -9.17 9.18
C GLY A 117 5.38 -8.48 9.88
N GLY A 118 5.13 -7.47 10.71
CA GLY A 118 6.18 -6.70 11.40
C GLY A 118 6.96 -5.76 10.48
N ILE A 119 6.37 -5.35 9.34
CA ILE A 119 7.06 -4.57 8.29
C ILE A 119 7.80 -3.34 8.83
N HIS A 120 7.23 -2.64 9.81
CA HIS A 120 7.85 -1.45 10.39
C HIS A 120 9.24 -1.75 10.97
N ARG A 121 9.37 -2.82 11.77
CA ARG A 121 10.66 -3.19 12.38
C ARG A 121 11.63 -3.71 11.33
N LYS A 122 11.16 -4.60 10.45
CA LYS A 122 11.97 -5.20 9.38
C LYS A 122 12.56 -4.15 8.44
N LEU A 123 11.77 -3.12 8.09
CA LEU A 123 12.24 -2.03 7.24
C LEU A 123 13.30 -1.18 7.94
N LEU A 124 13.10 -0.84 9.22
CA LEU A 124 14.10 -0.10 9.99
C LEU A 124 15.41 -0.88 10.11
N ASP A 125 15.35 -2.19 10.38
CA ASP A 125 16.54 -3.04 10.46
C ASP A 125 17.28 -3.11 9.11
N ALA A 126 16.54 -3.17 7.99
CA ALA A 126 17.11 -3.21 6.65
C ALA A 126 17.76 -1.88 6.19
N LEU A 127 17.33 -0.74 6.74
CA LEU A 127 17.89 0.58 6.44
C LEU A 127 19.05 0.97 7.38
N ALA A 128 19.21 0.27 8.50
CA ALA A 128 20.27 0.53 9.48
C ALA A 128 21.60 -0.15 9.14
N GLY A 129 21.59 -1.10 8.19
CA GLY A 129 22.78 -1.75 7.64
C GLY A 129 23.23 -1.10 6.35
#